data_AF-A0A1V9BB21-F1
#
_entry.id   AF-A0A1V9BB21-F1
#
_cell.length_a   1.000
_cell.length_b   1.000
_cell.length_c   1.000
_cell.angle_alpha   90.00
_cell.angle_beta   90.00
_cell.angle_gamma   90.00
#
_symmetry.space_group_name_H-M   'P 1'
#
loop_
_entity.id
_entity.type
_entity.pdbx_description
1 polymer ?
#
loop_
_entity_poly.entity_id
_entity_poly.type
_entity_poly.pdbx_seq_one_letter_code
_entity_poly.pdbx_strand_id
1 'polypeptide(L)'
;MSKHALITLTEGIADNKFVLGDRLAKVGFSAPDVESMLASIAMAQGELGHARLLYWWTFDLNGHVGKKPDIKNETGKSFKAVRDTNGWIQSISNFYQDLLTRFQHSLDRVWRKEAVTDAK
;
A
#
# COMPACT_ATOMS: atom_id res chain seq x y z
N MET A 1 -6.54 -2.36 20.95
CA MET A 1 -7.16 -2.61 19.63
C MET A 1 -7.56 -4.08 19.57
N SER A 2 -8.78 -4.43 19.15
CA SER A 2 -9.21 -5.84 19.09
C SER A 2 -8.53 -6.58 17.93
N LYS A 3 -8.34 -7.90 18.06
CA LYS A 3 -7.77 -8.75 16.98
C LYS A 3 -8.51 -8.54 15.66
N HIS A 4 -9.84 -8.50 15.70
CA HIS A 4 -10.67 -8.27 14.52
C HIS A 4 -10.44 -6.89 13.90
N ALA A 5 -10.36 -5.83 14.73
CA ALA A 5 -10.05 -4.49 14.22
C ALA A 5 -8.67 -4.41 13.55
N LEU A 6 -7.66 -5.12 14.08
CA LEU A 6 -6.34 -5.21 13.47
C LEU A 6 -6.36 -5.92 12.12
N ILE A 7 -7.08 -7.03 12.02
CA ILE A 7 -7.22 -7.77 10.76
C ILE A 7 -7.91 -6.88 9.72
N THR A 8 -9.05 -6.27 10.07
CA THR A 8 -9.79 -5.40 9.15
C THR A 8 -8.95 -4.21 8.68
N LEU A 9 -8.19 -3.59 9.58
CA LEU A 9 -7.26 -2.51 9.21
C LEU A 9 -6.18 -3.02 8.25
N THR A 10 -5.57 -4.16 8.56
CA THR A 10 -4.48 -4.75 7.76
C THR A 10 -4.97 -5.14 6.37
N GLU A 11 -6.16 -5.74 6.26
CA GLU A 11 -6.80 -6.05 4.97
C GLU A 11 -7.13 -4.79 4.18
N GLY A 12 -7.61 -3.72 4.83
CA GLY A 12 -7.84 -2.44 4.19
C GLY A 12 -6.56 -1.84 3.60
N ILE A 13 -5.45 -1.90 4.34
CA ILE A 13 -4.15 -1.44 3.82
C ILE A 13 -3.69 -2.34 2.67
N ALA A 14 -3.82 -3.66 2.81
CA ALA A 14 -3.43 -4.62 1.78
C ALA A 14 -4.20 -4.40 0.47
N ASP A 15 -5.53 -4.19 0.55
CA ASP A 15 -6.39 -3.93 -0.60
C ASP A 15 -5.99 -2.65 -1.33
N ASN A 16 -5.72 -1.56 -0.59
CA ASN A 16 -5.28 -0.31 -1.22
C ASN A 16 -3.95 -0.48 -1.95
N LYS A 17 -2.99 -1.19 -1.36
CA LYS A 17 -1.70 -1.48 -2.00
C LYS A 17 -1.84 -2.38 -3.22
N PHE A 18 -2.70 -3.40 -3.12
CA PHE A 18 -2.98 -4.30 -4.23
C PHE A 18 -3.54 -3.53 -5.43
N VAL A 19 -4.58 -2.73 -5.21
CA VAL A 19 -5.21 -1.94 -6.27
C VAL A 19 -4.25 -0.87 -6.81
N LEU A 20 -3.50 -0.19 -5.95
CA LEU A 20 -2.52 0.80 -6.39
C LEU A 20 -1.46 0.16 -7.29
N GLY A 21 -0.92 -0.99 -6.89
CA GLY A 21 0.04 -1.74 -7.69
C GLY A 21 -0.54 -2.22 -9.02
N ASP A 22 -1.77 -2.74 -9.02
CA ASP A 22 -2.48 -3.14 -10.23
C ASP A 22 -2.70 -1.95 -11.19
N ARG A 23 -3.09 -0.78 -10.67
CA ARG A 23 -3.28 0.44 -11.46
C ARG A 23 -1.96 0.99 -12.00
N LEU A 24 -0.89 1.00 -11.21
CA LEU A 24 0.44 1.39 -11.68
C LEU A 24 0.95 0.45 -12.78
N ALA A 25 0.67 -0.85 -12.70
CA ALA A 25 1.03 -1.80 -13.74
C ALA A 25 0.23 -1.62 -15.03
N LYS A 26 -1.08 -1.36 -14.94
CA LYS A 26 -1.98 -1.28 -16.10
C LYS A 26 -1.99 0.10 -16.76
N VAL A 27 -2.04 1.15 -15.96
CA VAL A 27 -2.13 2.55 -16.42
C VAL A 27 -0.74 3.16 -16.63
N GLY A 28 0.28 2.62 -15.97
CA GLY A 28 1.67 3.06 -16.12
C GLY A 28 2.21 3.04 -17.54
N PHE A 29 1.68 2.17 -18.41
CA PHE A 29 2.02 2.13 -19.83
C PHE A 29 1.64 3.39 -20.60
N SER A 30 0.73 4.22 -20.07
CA SER A 30 0.34 5.51 -20.65
C SER A 30 1.27 6.67 -20.25
N ALA A 31 2.38 6.37 -19.57
CA ALA A 31 3.39 7.37 -19.21
C ALA A 31 4.00 8.05 -20.45
N PRO A 32 4.46 9.31 -20.33
CA PRO A 32 4.95 10.09 -21.46
C PRO A 32 6.26 9.57 -22.05
N ASP A 33 7.04 8.81 -21.29
CA ASP A 33 8.34 8.27 -21.68
C ASP A 33 8.59 6.88 -21.05
N VAL A 34 9.60 6.18 -21.56
CA VAL A 34 9.92 4.80 -21.20
C VAL A 34 10.42 4.70 -19.76
N GLU A 35 11.19 5.70 -19.32
CA GLU A 35 11.71 5.81 -17.96
C GLU A 35 10.58 5.92 -16.94
N SER A 36 9.59 6.75 -17.22
CA SER A 36 8.39 6.96 -16.42
C SER A 36 7.52 5.69 -16.39
N MET A 37 7.36 5.03 -17.53
CA MET A 37 6.69 3.73 -17.60
C MET A 37 7.41 2.69 -16.73
N LEU A 38 8.73 2.58 -16.85
CA LEU A 38 9.54 1.65 -16.06
C LEU A 38 9.45 1.95 -14.56
N ALA A 39 9.51 3.23 -14.18
CA ALA A 39 9.29 3.66 -12.80
C ALA A 39 7.92 3.22 -12.27
N SER A 40 6.86 3.33 -13.09
CA SER A 40 5.53 2.84 -12.74
C SER A 40 5.50 1.35 -12.43
N ILE A 41 6.17 0.54 -13.27
CA ILE A 41 6.25 -0.91 -13.06
C ILE A 41 7.03 -1.24 -11.79
N ALA A 42 8.13 -0.54 -11.52
CA ALA A 42 8.89 -0.73 -10.28
C ALA A 42 8.05 -0.38 -9.03
N MET A 43 7.31 0.72 -9.08
CA MET A 43 6.38 1.10 -8.00
C MET A 43 5.27 0.05 -7.84
N ALA A 44 4.72 -0.45 -8.95
CA ALA A 44 3.73 -1.52 -8.93
C ALA A 44 4.26 -2.78 -8.24
N GLN A 45 5.49 -3.20 -8.54
CA GLN A 45 6.12 -4.35 -7.91
C GLN A 45 6.27 -4.17 -6.40
N GLY A 46 6.71 -3.00 -5.94
CA GLY A 46 6.81 -2.68 -4.52
C GLY A 46 5.45 -2.76 -3.81
N GLU A 47 4.43 -2.16 -4.39
CA GLU A 47 3.08 -2.12 -3.82
C GLU A 47 2.42 -3.51 -3.76
N LEU A 48 2.55 -4.31 -4.83
CA LEU A 48 2.05 -5.69 -4.85
C LEU A 48 2.81 -6.60 -3.87
N GLY A 49 4.13 -6.40 -3.73
CA GLY A 49 4.94 -7.12 -2.74
C GLY A 49 4.52 -6.81 -1.30
N HIS A 50 4.27 -5.53 -1.00
CA HIS A 50 3.74 -5.11 0.29
C HIS A 50 2.32 -5.67 0.55
N ALA A 51 1.43 -5.62 -0.44
CA ALA A 51 0.08 -6.17 -0.33
C ALA A 51 0.12 -7.66 0.04
N ARG A 52 0.95 -8.46 -0.66
CA ARG A 52 1.14 -9.88 -0.38
C ARG A 52 1.56 -10.14 1.06
N LEU A 53 2.53 -9.41 1.58
CA LEU A 53 2.99 -9.55 2.97
C LEU A 53 1.88 -9.22 3.98
N LEU A 54 1.10 -8.18 3.72
CA LEU A 54 0.00 -7.78 4.62
C LEU A 54 -1.13 -8.81 4.63
N TYR A 55 -1.54 -9.35 3.48
CA TYR A 55 -2.49 -10.48 3.46
C TYR A 55 -1.94 -11.70 4.18
N TRP A 56 -0.63 -11.97 4.05
CA TRP A 56 -0.01 -13.06 4.79
C TRP A 56 -0.08 -12.87 6.30
N TRP A 57 0.03 -11.64 6.79
CA TRP A 57 -0.17 -11.35 8.21
C TRP A 57 -1.62 -11.53 8.64
N THR A 58 -2.61 -11.24 7.79
CA THR A 58 -4.02 -11.47 8.17
C THR A 58 -4.31 -12.96 8.30
N PHE A 59 -3.71 -13.81 7.46
CA PHE A 59 -3.75 -15.26 7.63
C PHE A 59 -3.07 -15.72 8.92
N ASP A 60 -1.87 -15.19 9.23
CA ASP A 60 -1.15 -15.52 10.47
C ASP A 60 -1.98 -15.13 11.71
N LEU A 61 -2.57 -13.92 11.70
CA LEU A 61 -3.44 -13.45 12.76
C LEU A 61 -4.68 -14.34 12.90
N ASN A 62 -5.24 -14.84 11.80
CA ASN A 62 -6.36 -15.78 11.82
C ASN A 62 -5.97 -17.22 12.22
N GLY A 63 -4.69 -17.49 12.48
CA GLY A 63 -4.20 -18.81 12.88
C GLY A 63 -4.16 -19.81 11.71
N HIS A 64 -4.02 -19.32 10.48
CA HIS A 64 -3.86 -20.18 9.30
C HIS A 64 -2.60 -21.04 9.43
N VAL A 65 -2.72 -22.34 9.20
CA VAL A 65 -1.61 -23.29 9.24
C VAL A 65 -1.38 -23.85 7.84
N GLY A 66 -0.14 -23.81 7.37
CA GLY A 66 0.28 -24.36 6.08
C GLY A 66 0.61 -23.30 5.03
N LYS A 67 0.54 -23.70 3.74
CA LYS A 67 0.92 -22.82 2.64
C LYS A 67 -0.06 -21.65 2.54
N LYS A 68 0.47 -20.43 2.59
CA LYS A 68 -0.33 -19.22 2.42
C LYS A 68 -0.86 -19.15 0.99
N PRO A 69 -2.13 -18.79 0.80
CA PRO A 69 -2.74 -18.76 -0.51
C PRO A 69 -2.07 -17.72 -1.41
N ASP A 70 -2.18 -17.95 -2.71
CA ASP A 70 -1.85 -16.94 -3.70
C ASP A 70 -2.92 -15.84 -3.72
N ILE A 71 -2.49 -14.59 -3.71
CA ILE A 71 -3.40 -13.45 -3.67
C ILE A 71 -3.71 -13.04 -5.10
N LYS A 72 -4.91 -13.41 -5.56
CA LYS A 72 -5.37 -13.11 -6.93
C LYS A 72 -6.07 -11.76 -7.04
N ASN A 73 -6.77 -11.34 -5.99
CA ASN A 73 -7.62 -10.15 -5.98
C ASN A 73 -7.67 -9.55 -4.57
N GLU A 74 -8.11 -8.29 -4.49
CA GLU A 74 -8.42 -7.63 -3.22
C GLU A 74 -9.65 -8.22 -2.50
N THR A 75 -9.84 -7.87 -1.23
CA THR A 75 -11.02 -8.25 -0.43
C THR A 75 -12.20 -7.27 -0.56
N GLY A 76 -12.01 -6.15 -1.28
CA GLY A 76 -13.03 -5.15 -1.56
C GLY A 76 -13.08 -3.96 -0.60
N LYS A 77 -12.08 -3.80 0.28
CA LYS A 77 -11.93 -2.72 1.27
C LYS A 77 -11.04 -1.56 0.79
N SER A 78 -10.61 -1.55 -0.47
CA SER A 78 -9.85 -0.44 -1.03
C SER A 78 -10.69 0.83 -1.18
N PHE A 79 -10.02 1.98 -1.15
CA PHE A 79 -10.67 3.26 -1.39
C PHE A 79 -11.08 3.39 -2.86
N LYS A 80 -12.27 3.95 -3.08
CA LYS A 80 -12.80 4.25 -4.42
C LYS A 80 -11.83 5.09 -5.25
N ALA A 81 -11.18 6.07 -4.62
CA ALA A 81 -10.18 6.92 -5.28
C ALA A 81 -9.02 6.15 -5.91
N VAL A 82 -8.58 5.05 -5.28
CA VAL A 82 -7.51 4.19 -5.81
C VAL A 82 -8.06 3.28 -6.91
N ARG A 83 -9.27 2.74 -6.74
CA ARG A 83 -9.93 1.89 -7.75
C ARG A 83 -10.25 2.60 -9.04
N ASP A 84 -10.68 3.86 -8.99
CA ASP A 84 -11.16 4.60 -10.16
C ASP A 84 -10.03 5.36 -10.88
N THR A 85 -8.78 5.01 -10.58
CA THR A 85 -7.61 5.60 -11.24
C THR A 85 -7.53 5.15 -12.70
N ASN A 86 -7.76 6.07 -13.64
CA ASN A 86 -7.85 5.75 -15.07
C ASN A 86 -6.81 6.47 -15.95
N GLY A 87 -5.94 7.29 -15.38
CA GLY A 87 -4.89 8.00 -16.11
C GLY A 87 -3.58 8.11 -15.34
N TRP A 88 -2.46 8.19 -16.08
CA TRP A 88 -1.10 8.28 -15.55
C TRP A 88 -0.91 9.31 -14.43
N ILE A 89 -1.40 10.53 -14.64
CA ILE A 89 -1.31 11.64 -13.67
C ILE A 89 -2.05 11.30 -12.38
N GLN A 90 -3.24 10.69 -12.50
CA GLN A 90 -4.02 10.27 -11.34
C GLN A 90 -3.33 9.12 -10.61
N SER A 91 -2.70 8.18 -11.33
CA SER A 91 -1.92 7.08 -10.74
C SER A 91 -0.74 7.60 -9.92
N ILE A 92 0.02 8.55 -10.48
CA ILE A 92 1.13 9.19 -9.76
C ILE A 92 0.62 9.95 -8.54
N SER A 93 -0.44 10.74 -8.68
CA SER A 93 -1.04 11.50 -7.57
C SER A 93 -1.43 10.60 -6.42
N ASN A 94 -2.15 9.50 -6.71
CA ASN A 94 -2.57 8.54 -5.70
C ASN A 94 -1.39 7.83 -5.03
N PHE A 95 -0.33 7.53 -5.79
CA PHE A 95 0.91 6.99 -5.24
C PHE A 95 1.60 7.98 -4.29
N TYR A 96 1.76 9.25 -4.70
CA TYR A 96 2.37 10.27 -3.84
C TYR A 96 1.55 10.57 -2.60
N GLN A 97 0.22 10.50 -2.64
CA GLN A 97 -0.61 10.63 -1.44
C GLN A 97 -0.34 9.50 -0.44
N ASP A 98 -0.21 8.24 -0.90
CA ASP A 98 0.20 7.13 -0.02
C ASP A 98 1.62 7.37 0.54
N LEU A 99 2.57 7.80 -0.30
CA LEU A 99 3.94 8.09 0.11
C LEU A 99 4.04 9.25 1.11
N LEU A 100 3.36 10.36 0.87
CA LEU A 100 3.33 11.53 1.75
C LEU A 100 2.74 11.18 3.10
N THR A 101 1.70 10.34 3.13
CA THR A 101 1.12 9.84 4.38
C THR A 101 2.15 9.03 5.17
N ARG A 102 2.94 8.16 4.50
CA ARG A 102 4.05 7.42 5.13
C ARG A 102 5.15 8.35 5.64
N PHE A 103 5.52 9.36 4.86
CA PHE A 103 6.59 10.29 5.21
C PHE A 103 6.21 11.18 6.39
N GLN A 104 4.98 11.71 6.40
CA GLN A 104 4.43 12.49 7.51
C GLN A 104 4.46 11.68 8.82
N HIS A 105 4.01 10.42 8.79
CA HIS A 105 4.09 9.54 9.95
C HIS A 105 5.53 9.18 10.36
N SER A 106 6.48 9.18 9.42
CA SER A 106 7.89 8.97 9.74
C SER A 106 8.49 10.18 10.45
N LEU A 107 8.22 11.39 9.95
CA LEU A 107 8.62 12.64 10.59
C LEU A 107 8.02 12.77 11.99
N ASP A 108 6.73 12.50 12.15
CA ASP A 108 6.05 12.55 13.46
C ASP A 108 6.70 11.63 14.49
N ARG A 109 7.27 10.49 14.06
CA ARG A 109 7.98 9.56 14.96
C ARG A 109 9.37 10.05 15.32
N VAL A 110 10.08 10.72 14.41
CA VAL A 110 11.39 11.32 14.68
C VAL A 110 11.22 12.49 15.66
N TRP A 111 10.32 13.43 15.34
CA TRP A 111 10.05 14.59 16.19
C TRP A 111 9.54 14.21 17.58
N ARG A 112 8.72 13.16 17.72
CA ARG A 112 8.31 12.65 19.04
C ARG A 112 9.47 12.05 19.84
N LYS A 113 10.47 11.44 19.20
CA LYS A 113 11.65 10.90 19.89
C LYS A 113 12.57 12.02 20.36
N GLU A 114 12.77 13.03 19.54
CA GLU A 114 13.55 14.23 19.87
C GLU A 114 12.89 15.00 21.04
N ALA A 115 11.58 15.26 20.97
CA ALA A 115 10.85 15.93 22.05
C ALA A 115 10.89 15.17 23.39
N VAL A 116 11.03 13.84 23.38
CA VAL A 116 11.16 13.01 24.60
C VAL A 116 12.60 12.97 25.11
N THR A 117 13.59 13.19 24.25
CA THR A 117 15.00 13.27 24.64
C THR A 117 15.37 14.65 25.17
N ASP A 118 14.77 15.72 24.65
CA ASP A 118 14.94 17.10 25.14
C ASP A 118 14.20 17.37 26.46
N ALA A 119 13.25 16.52 26.83
CA ALA A 119 12.47 16.63 28.08
C ALA A 119 13.10 15.89 29.28
N LYS A 120 14.32 15.36 29.14
CA LYS A 120 15.09 14.68 30.20
C LYS A 120 16.36 15.47 30.52
#